data_AF-A0A1C6HLC0-F1
#
_entry.id   AF-A0A1C6HLC0-F1
#
_cell.length_a   1.000
_cell.length_b   1.000
_cell.length_c   1.000
_cell.angle_alpha   90.00
_cell.angle_beta   90.00
_cell.angle_gamma   90.00
#
_symmetry.space_group_name_H-M   'P 1'
#
loop_
_entity.id
_entity.type
_entity.pdbx_description
1 polymer ?
#
loop_
_entity_poly.entity_id
_entity_poly.type
_entity_poly.pdbx_seq_one_letter_code
_entity_poly.pdbx_strand_id
1 'polypeptide(L)'
;MPGESITFLYKFAMEHEIGIVTYEDENIITETPENEYVLEEQKINKMTIKKVDSFCDYVKFPVTKCLMVGDGDILENIETKLKEEVGQMLSIYRSAPYFLEIMPLNITKDGALSWLSAYSAKTEHSLRMSGALFR
;
A
#
# COMPACT_ATOMS: atom_id res chain seq x y z
N MET A 1 -0.24 -7.78 0.29
CA MET A 1 -1.67 -7.69 -0.08
C MET A 1 -1.99 -8.89 -0.96
N PRO A 2 -3.09 -9.63 -0.74
CA PRO A 2 -3.47 -10.72 -1.62
C PRO A 2 -3.69 -10.23 -3.06
N GLY A 3 -3.34 -11.04 -4.06
CA GLY A 3 -3.46 -10.65 -5.47
C GLY A 3 -4.90 -10.32 -5.89
N GLU A 4 -5.89 -11.05 -5.36
CA GLU A 4 -7.32 -10.79 -5.59
C GLU A 4 -7.74 -9.38 -5.16
N SER A 5 -7.14 -8.86 -4.08
CA SER A 5 -7.39 -7.49 -3.62
C SER A 5 -6.89 -6.45 -4.61
N ILE A 6 -5.77 -6.71 -5.30
CA ILE A 6 -5.22 -5.78 -6.30
C ILE A 6 -6.17 -5.64 -7.49
N THR A 7 -6.67 -6.75 -8.02
CA THR A 7 -7.63 -6.73 -9.13
C THR A 7 -8.94 -6.04 -8.72
N PHE A 8 -9.42 -6.28 -7.50
CA PHE A 8 -10.59 -5.58 -6.97
C PHE A 8 -10.35 -4.07 -6.88
N LEU A 9 -9.25 -3.64 -6.24
CA LEU A 9 -8.94 -2.21 -6.07
C LEU A 9 -8.75 -1.49 -7.41
N TYR A 10 -8.12 -2.14 -8.38
CA TYR A 10 -7.97 -1.57 -9.71
C TYR A 10 -9.32 -1.40 -10.41
N LYS A 11 -10.19 -2.42 -10.41
CA LYS A 11 -11.53 -2.32 -11.01
C LYS A 11 -12.37 -1.25 -10.32
N PHE A 12 -12.35 -1.22 -9.00
CA PHE A 12 -13.02 -0.21 -8.20
C PHE A 12 -12.54 1.20 -8.58
N ALA A 13 -11.23 1.40 -8.74
CA ALA A 13 -10.70 2.69 -9.18
C ALA A 13 -11.21 3.10 -10.58
N MET A 14 -11.25 2.15 -11.53
CA MET A 14 -11.73 2.41 -12.88
C MET A 14 -13.24 2.70 -12.93
N GLU A 15 -14.06 1.97 -12.17
CA GLU A 15 -15.51 2.18 -12.07
C GLU A 15 -15.86 3.56 -11.48
N HIS A 16 -14.96 4.12 -10.68
CA HIS A 16 -15.11 5.43 -10.06
C HIS A 16 -14.30 6.54 -10.73
N GLU A 17 -13.68 6.25 -11.89
CA GLU A 17 -12.90 7.20 -12.68
C GLU A 17 -11.76 7.89 -11.88
N ILE A 18 -11.15 7.16 -10.94
CA ILE A 18 -10.02 7.62 -10.13
C ILE A 18 -8.73 6.89 -10.50
N GLY A 19 -7.59 7.53 -10.22
CA GLY A 19 -6.28 6.93 -10.44
C GLY A 19 -5.95 5.90 -9.35
N ILE A 20 -5.14 4.91 -9.71
CA ILE A 20 -4.55 3.97 -8.76
C ILE A 20 -3.07 3.78 -9.08
N VAL A 21 -2.26 3.72 -8.02
CA VAL A 21 -0.84 3.44 -8.10
C VAL A 21 -0.41 2.40 -7.07
N THR A 22 0.68 1.72 -7.38
CA THR A 22 1.47 0.96 -6.40
C THR A 22 2.96 1.21 -6.65
N TYR A 23 3.83 0.52 -5.92
CA TYR A 23 5.26 0.79 -5.89
C TYR A 23 6.06 -0.47 -6.14
N GLU A 24 7.10 -0.35 -6.95
CA GLU A 24 8.12 -1.37 -7.16
C GLU A 24 9.48 -0.67 -7.20
N ASP A 25 10.33 -0.97 -6.22
CA ASP A 25 11.59 -0.27 -5.99
C ASP A 25 11.40 1.26 -5.92
N GLU A 26 12.08 2.02 -6.78
CA GLU A 26 11.98 3.48 -6.87
C GLU A 26 10.93 3.95 -7.90
N ASN A 27 10.02 3.06 -8.30
CA ASN A 27 9.01 3.34 -9.32
C ASN A 27 7.59 3.38 -8.77
N ILE A 28 6.83 4.38 -9.22
CA ILE A 28 5.37 4.44 -9.14
C ILE A 28 4.82 3.69 -10.36
N ILE A 29 4.09 2.60 -10.11
CA ILE A 29 3.47 1.77 -11.14
C ILE A 29 2.04 2.25 -11.35
N THR A 30 1.70 2.61 -12.58
CA THR A 30 0.33 3.03 -12.96
C THR A 30 0.08 2.88 -14.45
N GLU A 31 -1.19 2.85 -14.85
CA GLU A 31 -1.59 2.97 -16.27
C GLU A 31 -1.77 4.43 -16.72
N THR A 32 -1.93 5.35 -15.76
CA THR A 32 -2.29 6.75 -16.00
C THR A 32 -1.18 7.72 -15.55
N PRO A 33 0.00 7.68 -16.18
CA PRO A 33 1.16 8.49 -15.75
C PRO A 33 0.93 10.00 -15.89
N GLU A 34 -0.02 10.42 -16.73
CA GLU A 34 -0.39 11.83 -16.95
C GLU A 34 -1.43 12.35 -15.94
N ASN A 35 -1.94 11.50 -15.04
CA ASN A 35 -2.87 11.93 -14.01
C ASN A 35 -2.18 12.93 -13.08
N GLU A 36 -2.78 14.10 -12.88
CA GLU A 36 -2.16 15.20 -12.13
C GLU A 36 -1.77 14.80 -10.71
N TYR A 37 -2.56 13.98 -10.03
CA TYR A 37 -2.27 13.54 -8.67
C TYR A 37 -1.19 12.45 -8.62
N VAL A 38 -1.03 11.67 -9.69
CA VAL A 38 0.14 10.76 -9.84
C VAL A 38 1.42 11.58 -10.03
N LEU A 39 1.37 12.65 -10.81
CA LEU A 39 2.50 13.57 -10.98
C LEU A 39 2.84 14.28 -9.66
N GLU A 40 1.85 14.63 -8.85
CA GLU A 40 2.10 15.16 -7.50
C GLU A 40 2.76 14.12 -6.58
N GLU A 41 2.28 12.87 -6.58
CA GLU A 41 2.91 11.78 -5.80
C GLU A 41 4.37 11.57 -6.20
N GLN A 42 4.66 11.64 -7.50
CA GLN A 42 6.01 11.59 -8.04
C GLN A 42 6.89 12.71 -7.49
N LYS A 43 6.40 13.96 -7.50
CA LYS A 43 7.14 15.12 -7.01
C LYS A 43 7.42 15.03 -5.51
N ILE A 44 6.42 14.61 -4.73
CA ILE A 44 6.53 14.50 -3.26
C ILE A 44 7.55 13.43 -2.88
N ASN A 45 7.47 12.24 -3.47
CA ASN A 45 8.31 11.10 -3.09
C ASN A 45 9.61 11.00 -3.89
N LYS A 46 9.79 11.84 -4.92
CA LYS A 46 10.96 11.85 -5.81
C LYS A 46 11.21 10.49 -6.48
N MET A 47 10.13 9.83 -6.87
CA MET A 47 10.16 8.52 -7.54
C MET A 47 10.06 8.67 -9.06
N THR A 48 10.32 7.60 -9.80
CA THR A 48 10.09 7.56 -11.25
C THR A 48 8.72 6.99 -11.55
N ILE A 49 7.97 7.55 -12.50
CA ILE A 49 6.73 6.91 -12.95
C ILE A 49 7.07 5.86 -14.00
N LYS A 50 6.61 4.63 -13.77
CA LYS A 50 6.65 3.54 -14.74
C LYS A 50 5.23 3.27 -15.22
N LYS A 51 4.95 3.69 -16.46
CA LYS A 51 3.72 3.34 -17.15
C LYS A 51 3.69 1.84 -17.43
N VAL A 52 2.55 1.21 -17.15
CA VAL A 52 2.25 -0.16 -17.56
C VAL A 52 0.98 -0.17 -18.42
N ASP A 53 0.83 -1.16 -19.30
CA ASP A 53 -0.37 -1.28 -20.15
C ASP A 53 -1.52 -1.99 -19.44
N SER A 54 -1.21 -2.88 -18.50
CA SER A 54 -2.16 -3.60 -17.66
C SER A 54 -1.60 -3.71 -16.26
N PHE A 55 -2.19 -2.97 -15.32
CA PHE A 55 -1.83 -2.93 -13.91
C PHE A 55 -1.99 -4.31 -13.28
N CYS A 56 -3.10 -4.99 -13.56
CA CYS A 56 -3.38 -6.31 -13.01
C CYS A 56 -2.44 -7.39 -13.57
N ASP A 57 -2.00 -7.29 -14.83
CA ASP A 57 -1.05 -8.25 -15.41
C ASP A 57 0.38 -8.02 -14.98
N TYR A 58 0.74 -6.77 -14.71
CA TYR A 58 2.06 -6.37 -14.26
C TYR A 58 2.27 -6.66 -12.77
N VAL A 59 1.30 -6.29 -11.93
CA VAL A 59 1.38 -6.38 -10.47
C VAL A 59 1.08 -7.82 -10.02
N LYS A 60 2.03 -8.72 -10.28
CA LYS A 60 2.02 -10.13 -9.85
C LYS A 60 2.94 -10.41 -8.66
N PHE A 61 3.55 -9.36 -8.12
CA PHE A 61 4.44 -9.40 -6.97
C PHE A 61 3.71 -8.96 -5.68
N PRO A 62 4.27 -9.27 -4.50
CA PRO A 62 3.68 -8.84 -3.24
C PRO A 62 3.67 -7.31 -3.10
N VAL A 63 2.47 -6.74 -3.00
CA VAL A 63 2.28 -5.29 -2.75
C VAL A 63 2.02 -5.02 -1.28
N THR A 64 2.68 -4.00 -0.72
CA THR A 64 2.49 -3.54 0.66
C THR A 64 1.48 -2.40 0.76
N LYS A 65 1.35 -1.59 -0.29
CA LYS A 65 0.46 -0.42 -0.35
C LYS A 65 -0.05 -0.17 -1.77
N CYS A 66 -1.33 0.17 -1.87
CA CYS A 66 -1.91 0.86 -3.02
C CYS A 66 -2.30 2.28 -2.60
N LEU A 67 -2.25 3.20 -3.55
CA LEU A 67 -2.69 4.58 -3.36
C LEU A 67 -3.69 4.89 -4.46
N MET A 68 -4.92 5.23 -4.07
CA MET A 68 -5.91 5.81 -4.97
C MET A 68 -5.77 7.33 -4.95
N VAL A 69 -5.84 7.94 -6.13
CA VAL A 69 -5.60 9.37 -6.31
C VAL A 69 -6.74 10.01 -7.11
N GLY A 70 -7.15 11.22 -6.73
CA GLY A 70 -8.30 11.89 -7.33
C GLY A 70 -8.71 13.14 -6.55
N ASP A 71 -9.79 13.77 -7.01
CA ASP A 71 -10.37 14.93 -6.33
C ASP A 71 -10.79 14.59 -4.89
N GLY A 72 -10.58 15.53 -3.97
CA GLY A 72 -10.76 15.27 -2.54
C GLY A 72 -12.21 15.05 -2.11
N ASP A 73 -13.17 15.67 -2.78
CA ASP A 73 -14.59 15.48 -2.49
C ASP A 73 -15.08 14.13 -3.04
N ILE A 74 -14.52 13.70 -4.18
CA ILE A 74 -14.73 12.36 -4.72
C ILE A 74 -14.14 11.31 -3.76
N LEU A 75 -12.89 11.50 -3.34
CA LEU A 75 -12.18 10.53 -2.50
C LEU A 75 -12.81 10.34 -1.11
N GLU A 76 -13.50 11.34 -0.56
CA GLU A 76 -14.25 11.19 0.70
C GLU A 76 -15.39 10.16 0.56
N ASN A 77 -16.14 10.26 -0.53
CA ASN A 77 -17.21 9.31 -0.84
C ASN A 77 -16.65 7.91 -1.14
N ILE A 78 -15.52 7.86 -1.84
CA ILE A 78 -14.82 6.61 -2.16
C ILE A 78 -14.28 5.94 -0.90
N GLU A 79 -13.66 6.68 0.01
CA GLU A 79 -13.18 6.15 1.28
C GLU A 79 -14.30 5.46 2.06
N THR A 80 -15.48 6.08 2.11
CA THR A 80 -16.66 5.53 2.79
C THR A 80 -17.12 4.23 2.14
N LYS A 81 -17.33 4.22 0.82
CA LYS A 81 -17.77 3.03 0.07
C LYS A 81 -16.77 1.88 0.19
N LEU A 82 -15.49 2.17 0.04
CA LEU A 82 -14.45 1.15 0.08
C LEU A 82 -14.32 0.55 1.49
N LYS A 83 -14.51 1.35 2.55
CA LYS A 83 -14.56 0.84 3.93
C LYS A 83 -15.77 -0.05 4.18
N GLU A 84 -16.93 0.28 3.61
CA GLU A 84 -18.13 -0.56 3.71
C GLU A 84 -17.93 -1.92 3.03
N GLU A 85 -17.28 -1.94 1.86
CA GLU A 85 -17.07 -3.18 1.09
C GLU A 85 -15.93 -4.06 1.65
N VAL A 86 -14.78 -3.47 1.98
CA VAL A 86 -13.55 -4.23 2.30
C VAL A 86 -12.80 -3.73 3.53
N GLY A 87 -13.38 -2.84 4.35
CA GLY A 87 -12.75 -2.30 5.56
C GLY A 87 -12.46 -3.32 6.66
N GLN A 88 -13.07 -4.52 6.61
CA GLN A 88 -12.73 -5.63 7.50
C GLN A 88 -11.50 -6.43 7.05
N MET A 89 -10.97 -6.17 5.84
CA MET A 89 -9.85 -6.91 5.24
C MET A 89 -8.64 -6.00 4.95
N LEU A 90 -8.88 -4.71 4.76
CA LEU A 90 -7.88 -3.71 4.39
C LEU A 90 -7.95 -2.51 5.33
N SER A 91 -6.79 -1.89 5.57
CA SER A 91 -6.70 -0.57 6.18
C SER A 91 -6.85 0.48 5.09
N ILE A 92 -7.81 1.39 5.25
CA ILE A 92 -8.16 2.43 4.29
C ILE A 92 -8.21 3.77 5.03
N TYR A 93 -7.42 4.75 4.61
CA TYR A 93 -7.42 6.09 5.19
C TYR A 93 -6.90 7.14 4.22
N ARG A 94 -7.37 8.38 4.33
CA ARG A 94 -6.79 9.52 3.60
C ARG A 94 -5.49 9.99 4.25
N SER A 95 -4.39 10.02 3.49
CA SER A 95 -3.12 10.62 3.93
C SER A 95 -3.00 12.09 3.53
N ALA A 96 -3.70 12.51 2.48
CA ALA A 96 -3.84 13.88 2.03
C ALA A 96 -5.23 14.09 1.39
N PRO A 97 -5.65 15.33 1.06
CA PRO A 97 -6.94 15.56 0.44
C PRO A 97 -7.16 14.74 -0.84
N TYR A 98 -6.13 14.55 -1.65
CA TYR A 98 -6.22 13.84 -2.93
C TYR A 98 -5.60 12.43 -2.90
N PHE A 99 -5.28 11.91 -1.71
CA PHE A 99 -4.60 10.62 -1.51
C PHE A 99 -5.35 9.71 -0.54
N LEU A 100 -5.77 8.55 -1.03
CA LEU A 100 -6.40 7.49 -0.26
C LEU A 100 -5.49 6.26 -0.23
N GLU A 101 -4.94 5.95 0.94
CA GLU A 101 -4.04 4.82 1.12
C GLU A 101 -4.80 3.54 1.46
N ILE A 102 -4.40 2.45 0.81
CA ILE A 102 -4.94 1.11 1.04
C ILE A 102 -3.80 0.14 1.32
N MET A 103 -3.86 -0.50 2.48
CA MET A 103 -2.85 -1.44 2.96
C MET A 103 -3.51 -2.72 3.51
N PRO A 104 -2.80 -3.86 3.61
CA PRO A 104 -3.28 -5.01 4.35
C PRO A 104 -3.65 -4.65 5.79
N LEU A 105 -4.77 -5.19 6.28
CA LEU A 105 -5.15 -5.06 7.69
C LEU A 105 -4.03 -5.62 8.59
N ASN A 106 -3.74 -4.92 9.70
CA ASN A 106 -2.67 -5.17 10.67
C ASN A 106 -1.26 -4.64 10.32
N ILE A 107 -1.10 -3.83 9.27
CA ILE A 107 0.08 -2.95 9.14
C ILE A 107 -0.24 -1.58 9.74
N THR A 108 -0.55 -1.54 11.03
CA THR A 108 -0.45 -0.28 11.77
C THR A 108 1.01 -0.05 12.15
N LYS A 109 1.43 1.21 12.26
CA LYS A 109 2.78 1.58 12.72
C LYS A 109 3.13 0.92 14.07
N ASP A 110 2.12 0.67 14.90
CA ASP A 110 2.23 -0.05 16.18
C ASP A 110 2.42 -1.57 16.01
N GLY A 111 1.81 -2.18 14.99
CA GLY A 111 2.01 -3.58 14.63
C GLY A 111 3.42 -3.85 14.11
N ALA A 112 3.97 -2.92 13.31
CA ALA A 112 5.35 -3.00 12.83
C ALA A 112 6.36 -2.90 14.00
N LEU A 113 6.13 -2.00 14.96
CA LEU A 113 6.97 -1.87 16.14
C LEU A 113 6.86 -3.10 17.07
N SER A 114 5.66 -3.65 17.22
CA SER A 114 5.41 -4.86 18.01
C SER A 114 6.07 -6.09 17.39
N TRP A 115 6.01 -6.23 16.05
CA TRP A 115 6.71 -7.28 15.32
C TRP A 115 8.24 -7.13 15.43
N LEU A 116 8.77 -5.91 15.25
CA LEU A 116 10.20 -5.63 15.39
C LEU A 116 10.69 -5.94 16.81
N SER A 117 9.93 -5.54 17.84
CA SER A 117 10.23 -5.83 19.25
C SER A 117 10.23 -7.34 19.53
N ALA A 118 9.22 -8.06 19.03
CA ALA A 118 9.16 -9.52 19.15
C ALA A 118 10.29 -10.24 18.39
N TYR A 119 10.74 -9.69 17.25
CA TYR A 119 11.86 -10.22 16.49
C TYR A 119 13.20 -10.02 17.21
N SER A 120 13.44 -8.84 17.79
CA SER A 120 14.63 -8.54 18.62
C SER A 120 14.70 -9.44 19.87
N ALA A 121 13.57 -9.71 20.52
CA ALA A 121 13.52 -10.61 21.68
C ALA A 121 13.88 -12.07 21.33
N LYS A 122 13.53 -12.53 20.12
CA LYS A 122 13.90 -13.88 19.65
C LYS A 122 15.38 -14.01 19.30
N THR A 123 16.01 -12.94 18.83
CA THR A 123 17.46 -12.93 18.55
C THR A 123 18.28 -12.90 19.84
N GLU A 124 17.83 -12.19 20.88
CA GLU A 124 18.47 -12.24 22.21
C GLU A 124 18.37 -13.62 22.89
N HIS A 125 17.25 -14.31 22.74
CA HIS A 125 17.09 -15.67 23.28
C HIS A 125 18.00 -16.69 22.56
N SER A 126 18.19 -16.54 21.25
CA SER A 126 19.13 -17.35 20.46
C SER A 126 20.60 -17.13 20.88
N LEU A 127 20.99 -15.87 21.13
CA LEU A 127 22.35 -15.52 21.56
C LEU A 127 22.65 -15.98 23.00
N ARG A 128 21.65 -15.94 23.90
CA ARG A 128 21.79 -16.46 25.27
C ARG A 128 21.96 -17.98 25.34
N MET A 129 21.29 -18.73 24.46
CA MET A 129 21.41 -20.19 24.42
C MET A 129 22.75 -20.65 23.85
N SER A 130 23.38 -19.88 22.96
CA SER A 130 24.71 -20.18 22.44
C SER A 130 25.84 -19.83 23.43
N GLY A 131 25.65 -18.82 24.29
CA GLY A 131 26.59 -18.45 25.34
C GLY A 131 26.62 -19.39 26.57
N ALA A 132 25.59 -20.21 26.75
CA ALA A 132 25.51 -21.18 27.87
C ALA A 132 26.17 -22.53 27.56
N LEU A 133 26.66 -22.75 26.33
CA LEU A 133 27.35 -23.98 25.92
C LEU A 133 28.89 -23.92 26.05
N PHE A 134 29.44 -22.83 26.59
CA PHE A 134 30.88 -22.67 26.84
C PHE A 134 31.19 -22.31 28.31
N ARG A 135 30.61 -23.04 29.26
CA ARG A 135 31.14 -23.14 30.63
C ARG A 135 31.08 -24.58 31.13
#